data_AF-A0A832TNT4-F1
#
_entry.id   AF-A0A832TNT4-F1
#
_cell.length_a   1.000
_cell.length_b   1.000
_cell.length_c   1.000
_cell.angle_alpha   90.00
_cell.angle_beta   90.00
_cell.angle_gamma   90.00
#
_symmetry.space_group_name_H-M   'P 1'
#
loop_
_entity.id
_entity.type
_entity.pdbx_description
1 polymer ?
#
loop_
_entity_poly.entity_id
_entity_poly.type
_entity_poly.pdbx_seq_one_letter_code
_entity_poly.pdbx_strand_id
1 'polypeptide(L)'
;MATEYALRMGDGKRIFLTKEKIMAEIEAGTANAADLGEIPALSADELDKLAEILMMPGKAVSVEQGMEIPVTHDIGTIRLDGDQGNSGVGIPSSRLVGCMTHERAFGAD
;
A
#
# COMPACT_ATOMS: atom_id res chain seq x y z
N MET A 1 14.78 -17.37 19.92
CA MET A 1 14.47 -17.13 18.49
C MET A 1 14.11 -15.66 18.35
N ALA A 2 14.51 -14.98 17.27
CA ALA A 2 14.12 -13.59 17.05
C ALA A 2 12.60 -13.51 16.81
N THR A 3 11.96 -12.40 17.22
CA THR A 3 10.54 -12.17 16.96
C THR A 3 10.32 -11.93 15.46
N GLU A 4 9.33 -12.60 14.89
CA GLU A 4 8.92 -12.42 13.50
C GLU A 4 7.55 -11.72 13.43
N TYR A 5 7.39 -10.89 12.41
CA TYR A 5 6.18 -10.10 12.15
C TYR A 5 5.52 -10.56 10.86
N ALA A 6 4.20 -10.68 10.88
CA ALA A 6 3.41 -11.15 9.74
C ALA A 6 3.16 -10.00 8.75
N LEU A 7 3.59 -10.17 7.50
CA LEU A 7 3.43 -9.18 6.42
C LEU A 7 2.73 -9.80 5.21
N ARG A 8 2.29 -8.96 4.27
CA ARG A 8 1.65 -9.36 3.02
C ARG A 8 2.29 -8.67 1.83
N MET A 9 2.48 -9.44 0.75
CA MET A 9 3.11 -8.96 -0.49
C MET A 9 2.13 -8.31 -1.47
N GLY A 10 0.85 -8.20 -1.12
CA GLY A 10 -0.21 -7.67 -2.01
C GLY A 10 -0.77 -8.66 -3.03
N ASP A 11 -0.11 -9.82 -3.21
CA ASP A 11 -0.50 -10.92 -4.11
C ASP A 11 -1.28 -12.05 -3.40
N GLY A 12 -1.74 -11.79 -2.17
CA GLY A 12 -2.37 -12.79 -1.30
C GLY A 12 -1.40 -13.65 -0.49
N LYS A 13 -0.09 -13.62 -0.76
CA LYS A 13 0.92 -14.33 0.01
C LYS A 13 1.20 -13.65 1.34
N ARG A 14 1.28 -14.46 2.41
CA ARG A 14 1.73 -14.04 3.74
C ARG A 14 3.19 -14.46 3.93
N ILE A 15 4.00 -13.56 4.47
CA ILE A 15 5.39 -13.80 4.84
C ILE A 15 5.62 -13.41 6.30
N PHE A 16 6.70 -13.91 6.88
CA PHE A 16 7.12 -13.60 8.24
C PHE A 16 8.57 -13.13 8.19
N LEU A 17 8.86 -11.94 8.71
CA LEU A 17 10.18 -11.34 8.68
C LEU A 17 10.58 -10.86 10.08
N THR A 18 11.88 -10.87 10.38
CA THR A 18 12.40 -10.22 11.58
C THR A 18 12.45 -8.71 11.42
N LYS A 19 12.54 -7.96 12.52
CA LYS A 19 12.68 -6.49 12.50
C LYS A 19 13.84 -6.04 11.61
N GLU A 20 15.00 -6.71 11.72
CA GLU A 20 16.20 -6.35 10.97
C GLU A 20 15.99 -6.50 9.46
N LYS A 21 15.27 -7.55 9.05
CA LYS A 21 14.97 -7.76 7.64
C LYS A 21 13.94 -6.75 7.12
N ILE A 22 12.97 -6.36 7.95
CA ILE A 22 11.99 -5.32 7.62
C ILE A 22 12.70 -3.98 7.40
N MET A 23 13.58 -3.56 8.32
CA MET A 23 14.34 -2.31 8.19
C MET A 23 15.17 -2.29 6.90
N ALA A 24 15.90 -3.37 6.60
CA ALA A 24 16.70 -3.45 5.38
C ALA A 24 15.87 -3.35 4.10
N GLU A 25 14.67 -3.93 4.06
CA GLU A 25 13.75 -3.82 2.92
C GLU A 25 13.17 -2.40 2.79
N ILE A 26 12.82 -1.74 3.90
CA ILE A 26 12.35 -0.34 3.89
C ILE A 26 13.46 0.57 3.36
N GLU A 27 14.67 0.47 3.89
CA GLU A 27 15.82 1.29 3.46
C GLU A 27 16.10 1.11 1.97
N ALA A 28 16.15 -0.14 1.49
CA ALA A 28 16.40 -0.42 0.08
C ALA A 28 15.27 0.09 -0.84
N GLY A 29 14.00 -0.12 -0.44
CA GLY A 29 12.85 0.29 -1.23
C GLY A 29 12.68 1.80 -1.29
N THR A 30 12.81 2.49 -0.16
CA THR A 30 12.66 3.95 -0.07
C THR A 30 13.83 4.68 -0.73
N ALA A 31 15.06 4.18 -0.63
CA ALA A 31 16.20 4.73 -1.34
C ALA A 31 16.04 4.63 -2.87
N ASN A 32 15.56 3.48 -3.37
CA ASN A 32 15.26 3.30 -4.79
C ASN A 32 14.14 4.25 -5.27
N ALA A 33 13.08 4.40 -4.48
CA ALA A 33 11.99 5.33 -4.79
C ALA A 33 12.47 6.79 -4.81
N ALA A 34 13.33 7.18 -3.87
CA ALA A 34 13.91 8.53 -3.82
C ALA A 34 14.79 8.82 -5.03
N ASP A 35 15.61 7.86 -5.45
CA ASP A 35 16.47 7.95 -6.64
C ASP A 35 15.63 8.08 -7.91
N LEU A 36 14.64 7.20 -8.13
CA LEU A 36 13.77 7.22 -9.30
C LEU A 36 12.85 8.45 -9.36
N GLY A 37 12.43 8.94 -8.20
CA GLY A 37 11.56 10.11 -8.09
C GLY A 37 12.29 11.44 -8.11
N GLU A 38 13.62 11.44 -8.03
CA GLU A 38 14.46 12.64 -7.83
C GLU A 38 13.99 13.48 -6.62
N ILE A 39 13.58 12.80 -5.55
CA ILE A 39 13.07 13.41 -4.30
C ILE A 39 14.02 13.15 -3.12
N PRO A 40 13.95 13.94 -2.04
CA PRO A 40 14.74 13.67 -0.84
C PRO A 40 14.46 12.28 -0.27
N ALA A 41 15.52 11.62 0.21
CA ALA A 41 15.37 10.39 0.98
C ALA A 41 14.67 10.66 2.31
N LEU A 42 13.98 9.64 2.82
CA LEU A 42 13.36 9.70 4.14
C LEU A 42 14.41 9.83 5.24
N SER A 43 14.06 10.58 6.28
CA SER A 43 14.81 10.68 7.52
C SER A 43 14.75 9.37 8.32
N ALA A 44 15.67 9.21 9.29
CA ALA A 44 15.68 8.05 10.18
C ALA A 44 14.36 7.89 10.95
N ASP A 45 13.79 8.99 11.42
CA ASP A 45 12.51 8.97 12.17
C ASP A 45 11.35 8.52 11.27
N GLU A 46 11.34 8.89 10.00
CA GLU A 46 10.33 8.45 9.02
C GLU A 46 10.47 6.96 8.70
N LEU A 47 11.71 6.47 8.55
CA LEU A 47 11.99 5.04 8.36
C LEU A 47 11.54 4.21 9.57
N ASP A 48 11.84 4.67 10.78
CA ASP A 48 11.40 4.04 12.03
C ASP A 48 9.87 4.03 12.12
N LYS A 49 9.21 5.12 11.71
CA LYS A 49 7.75 5.18 11.70
C LYS A 49 7.13 4.18 10.73
N LEU A 50 7.69 4.02 9.53
CA LEU A 50 7.26 3.01 8.57
C LEU A 50 7.42 1.59 9.15
N ALA A 51 8.53 1.34 9.83
CA ALA A 51 8.79 0.05 10.46
C ALA A 51 7.79 -0.24 11.60
N GLU A 52 7.45 0.76 12.41
CA GLU A 52 6.40 0.67 13.43
C GLU A 52 5.06 0.25 12.81
N ILE A 53 4.65 0.90 11.71
CA ILE A 53 3.42 0.59 10.99
C ILE A 53 3.44 -0.83 10.44
N LEU A 54 4.54 -1.28 9.83
CA LEU A 54 4.62 -2.63 9.25
C LEU A 54 4.64 -3.73 10.32
N MET A 55 5.21 -3.44 11.49
CA MET A 55 5.28 -4.40 12.60
C MET A 55 4.04 -4.38 13.51
N MET A 56 3.10 -3.45 13.30
CA MET A 56 1.95 -3.34 14.18
C MET A 56 0.99 -4.54 14.02
N PRO A 57 0.38 -5.02 15.11
CA PRO A 57 -0.54 -6.16 15.06
C PRO A 57 -1.91 -5.83 14.45
N GLY A 58 -2.19 -4.55 14.19
CA GLY A 58 -3.45 -4.08 13.64
C GLY A 58 -3.65 -4.51 12.18
N LYS A 59 -4.84 -5.03 11.85
CA LYS A 59 -5.19 -5.41 10.48
C LYS A 59 -5.60 -4.22 9.60
N ALA A 60 -6.12 -3.16 10.23
CA ALA A 60 -6.50 -1.91 9.58
C ALA A 60 -5.83 -0.77 10.35
N VAL A 61 -5.27 0.19 9.60
CA VAL A 61 -4.53 1.33 10.13
C VAL A 61 -5.13 2.58 9.50
N SER A 62 -5.25 3.64 10.29
CA SER A 62 -5.70 4.95 9.84
C SER A 62 -4.80 6.00 10.48
N VAL A 63 -4.84 7.19 9.93
CA VAL A 63 -4.14 8.36 10.45
C VAL A 63 -5.11 9.30 11.16
N GLU A 64 -4.57 10.23 11.93
CA GLU A 64 -5.32 11.33 12.51
C GLU A 64 -5.86 12.25 11.40
N GLN A 65 -6.97 12.93 11.68
CA GLN A 65 -7.57 13.87 10.74
C GLN A 65 -6.58 15.00 10.40
N GLY A 66 -6.38 15.28 9.13
CA GLY A 66 -5.39 16.24 8.62
C GLY A 66 -4.01 15.65 8.33
N MET A 67 -3.78 14.37 8.66
CA MET A 67 -2.56 13.63 8.35
C MET A 67 -2.79 12.61 7.22
N GLU A 68 -3.89 12.73 6.47
CA GLU A 68 -4.21 11.87 5.34
C GLU A 68 -3.16 12.02 4.23
N ILE A 69 -2.73 10.88 3.68
CA ILE A 69 -1.85 10.86 2.52
C ILE A 69 -2.72 11.07 1.28
N PRO A 70 -2.35 11.97 0.34
CA PRO A 70 -3.01 12.04 -0.95
C PRO A 70 -2.94 10.68 -1.66
N VAL A 71 -4.08 9.98 -1.72
CA VAL A 71 -4.18 8.69 -2.42
C VAL A 71 -4.67 8.95 -3.83
N THR A 72 -3.81 8.74 -4.81
CA THR A 72 -4.20 8.74 -6.22
C THR A 72 -4.53 7.34 -6.68
N HIS A 73 -5.64 7.17 -7.36
CA HIS A 73 -6.03 5.90 -7.95
C HIS A 73 -5.55 5.85 -9.41
N ASP A 74 -4.65 4.93 -9.71
CA ASP A 74 -4.48 4.46 -11.07
C ASP A 74 -5.58 3.43 -11.40
N ILE A 75 -5.90 3.26 -12.69
CA ILE A 75 -6.87 2.28 -13.20
C ILE A 75 -8.37 2.60 -13.01
N GLY A 76 -8.77 3.16 -11.87
CA GLY A 76 -10.16 3.55 -11.57
C GLY A 76 -11.17 2.41 -11.77
N THR A 77 -12.10 2.58 -12.71
CA THR A 77 -13.18 1.60 -12.99
C THR A 77 -12.66 0.23 -13.37
N ILE A 78 -11.52 0.18 -14.05
CA ILE A 78 -10.91 -1.06 -14.57
C ILE A 78 -10.48 -1.99 -13.43
N ARG A 79 -10.37 -1.48 -12.20
CA ARG A 79 -10.15 -2.30 -11.01
C ARG A 79 -11.30 -3.28 -10.80
N LEU A 80 -12.50 -2.95 -11.26
CA LEU A 80 -13.70 -3.78 -11.13
C LEU A 80 -13.88 -4.70 -12.34
N ASP A 81 -13.95 -4.15 -13.55
CA ASP A 81 -14.29 -4.91 -14.77
C ASP A 81 -13.08 -5.46 -15.53
N GLY A 82 -11.88 -4.95 -15.28
CA GLY A 82 -10.63 -5.51 -15.82
C GLY A 82 -10.31 -6.89 -15.25
N ASP A 83 -9.56 -7.69 -16.00
CA ASP A 83 -9.12 -9.00 -15.51
C ASP A 83 -7.95 -8.91 -14.51
N GLN A 84 -7.63 -10.04 -13.89
CA GLN A 84 -6.53 -10.16 -12.92
C GLN A 84 -5.14 -9.93 -13.55
N GLY A 85 -5.01 -10.04 -14.88
CA GLY A 85 -3.79 -9.71 -15.60
C GLY A 85 -3.54 -8.21 -15.67
N ASN A 86 -4.60 -7.40 -15.62
CA ASN A 86 -4.56 -5.94 -15.54
C ASN A 86 -4.94 -5.41 -14.16
N SER A 87 -4.65 -6.14 -13.08
CA SER A 87 -4.92 -5.74 -11.70
C SER A 87 -6.39 -5.44 -11.36
N GLY A 88 -7.33 -5.92 -12.19
CA GLY A 88 -8.77 -5.87 -11.94
C GLY A 88 -9.32 -7.18 -11.36
N VAL A 89 -10.59 -7.19 -10.98
CA VAL A 89 -11.23 -8.36 -10.35
C VAL A 89 -12.22 -9.12 -11.25
N GLY A 90 -12.41 -8.68 -12.49
CA GLY A 90 -13.25 -9.33 -13.50
C GLY A 90 -14.74 -9.33 -13.19
N ILE A 91 -15.20 -8.42 -12.33
CA ILE A 91 -16.61 -8.25 -12.01
C ILE A 91 -17.25 -7.41 -13.11
N PRO A 92 -18.21 -7.95 -13.90
CA PRO A 92 -18.83 -7.19 -14.96
C PRO A 92 -19.52 -5.96 -14.40
N SER A 93 -18.93 -4.79 -14.65
CA SER A 93 -19.52 -3.50 -14.33
C SER A 93 -19.42 -2.64 -15.59
N SER A 94 -20.54 -2.03 -16.01
CA SER A 94 -20.45 -1.03 -17.07
C SER A 94 -19.54 0.11 -16.60
N ARG A 95 -18.87 0.81 -17.53
CA ARG A 95 -17.98 1.94 -17.18
C ARG A 95 -18.62 2.93 -16.19
N LEU A 96 -19.88 3.30 -16.42
CA LEU A 96 -20.59 4.24 -15.54
C LEU A 96 -20.80 3.68 -14.13
N VAL A 97 -21.25 2.43 -14.01
CA VAL A 97 -21.44 1.77 -12.71
C VAL A 97 -20.10 1.58 -12.00
N GLY A 98 -19.05 1.21 -12.74
CA GLY A 98 -17.69 1.11 -12.24
C GLY A 98 -17.18 2.44 -11.69
N CYS A 99 -17.36 3.55 -12.42
CA CYS A 99 -17.03 4.91 -11.97
C CYS A 99 -17.74 5.24 -10.66
N MET A 100 -19.08 5.12 -10.64
CA MET A 100 -19.85 5.46 -9.46
C MET A 100 -19.52 4.58 -8.26
N THR A 101 -19.20 3.30 -8.48
CA THR A 101 -18.80 2.39 -7.41
C THR A 101 -17.43 2.79 -6.86
N HIS A 102 -16.46 3.06 -7.74
CA HIS A 102 -15.13 3.47 -7.34
C HIS A 102 -15.14 4.79 -6.55
N GLU A 103 -15.76 5.83 -7.12
CA GLU A 103 -15.85 7.14 -6.49
C GLU A 103 -16.67 7.07 -5.20
N ARG A 104 -17.94 6.64 -5.27
CA ARG A 104 -18.90 6.83 -4.16
C ARG A 104 -18.88 5.72 -3.13
N ALA A 105 -18.65 4.47 -3.54
CA ALA A 105 -18.69 3.34 -2.60
C ALA A 105 -17.31 3.09 -1.97
N PHE A 106 -16.22 3.41 -2.67
CA PHE A 106 -14.86 3.25 -2.14
C PHE A 106 -14.26 4.56 -1.60
N GLY A 107 -14.93 5.71 -1.81
CA GLY A 107 -14.46 7.01 -1.32
C GLY A 107 -13.22 7.49 -2.07
N ALA A 108 -13.21 7.27 -3.38
CA ALA A 108 -12.13 7.70 -4.27
C ALA A 108 -12.43 9.04 -4.98
N ASP A 109 -13.47 9.76 -4.53
CA ASP A 109 -13.88 11.08 -5.02
C ASP A 109 -13.18 12.27 -4.32
#